data_AF-A0A4Z2BBN7-F1
#
_entry.id   AF-A0A4Z2BBN7-F1
#
_cell.length_a   1.000
_cell.length_b   1.000
_cell.length_c   1.000
_cell.angle_alpha   90.00
_cell.angle_beta   90.00
_cell.angle_gamma   90.00
#
_symmetry.space_group_name_H-M   'P 1'
#
loop_
_entity.id
_entity.type
_entity.pdbx_description
1 polymer ?
#
loop_
_entity_poly.entity_id
_entity_poly.type
_entity_poly.pdbx_seq_one_letter_code
_entity_poly.pdbx_strand_id
1 'polypeptide(L)'
;MEAGLRWPSLLSHIFTLLLKRTVREKLARMCQRSSKEKWQSWKLYPKRIWILPNHLVGLKRSYIKLSFNTVDDLVKVKREISPAVRKNREREQSNDAYTSMLSSALSGGNVASADDERMLKSISDQLDNIVDMREYDVPYHVRLSIDLKIHVAHWYNVRYRSSAYPPEIVRRDDLVERPDPVVLAFDIETTKLPLKFPDAETDQIMMISYMIDGQGFLITNREIVSENIEDFEFTPKPEYEGPFTVFNEDDEAALLRRWFDHVQETKPNIFVTYNGDFFDWPFVETRAALYGLSMHREIGFQKDSQGEYKSSQAIHMDCLRWVKRDSYLPVGSHNLKAAAKAKLGYDPVELDPEEMCRMATEEPQTLATYSVSDAVATYYLYMKYVHPFIFALCTIIPMEPDEVLRKGSGTLCEALLMVQAFHANIIFPNKQEQVFNKLTNDGHVLDSETYVGGHVEALESGVFRSDIPCRFKMNPAAFDFLLQRVEKTMRHAIEEEEKIPLHEVTNFNEVCEEIKAKLTSLKEVPNRIECPLIYHLDVGAMYPNIILTNRLQPSAMVDEATCAACDFNKPGAACQRRMTWQWRGEIMPASRSEFHRIQQQLESEKFPPLFPNGPPRAFHTLNREEQAKH
;
A
#
# COMPACT_ATOMS: atom_id res chain seq x y z
N MET A 1 -13.77 -6.00 38.57
CA MET A 1 -15.01 -6.65 38.08
C MET A 1 -15.37 -6.00 36.77
N GLU A 2 -14.71 -6.40 35.68
CA GLU A 2 -14.98 -5.89 34.34
C GLU A 2 -16.05 -6.76 33.70
N ALA A 3 -17.27 -6.24 33.66
CA ALA A 3 -18.32 -6.84 32.85
C ALA A 3 -17.98 -6.57 31.38
N GLY A 4 -17.42 -7.58 30.70
CA GLY A 4 -17.14 -7.54 29.27
C GLY A 4 -18.39 -7.16 28.48
N LEU A 5 -18.37 -5.97 27.89
CA LEU A 5 -19.40 -5.46 26.99
C LEU A 5 -19.48 -6.37 25.75
N ARG A 6 -20.50 -7.23 25.70
CA ARG A 6 -20.83 -8.06 24.53
C ARG A 6 -21.58 -7.21 23.51
N TRP A 7 -20.90 -6.79 22.46
CA TRP A 7 -21.51 -6.11 21.31
C TRP A 7 -22.40 -7.09 20.51
N PRO A 8 -23.63 -6.72 20.10
CA PRO A 8 -24.51 -7.60 19.33
C PRO A 8 -24.05 -7.72 17.87
N SER A 9 -23.90 -8.97 17.40
CA SER A 9 -23.94 -9.59 16.04
C SER A 9 -23.63 -8.84 14.72
N LEU A 10 -23.48 -7.51 14.67
CA LEU A 10 -23.10 -6.76 13.46
C LEU A 10 -21.58 -6.68 13.28
N LEU A 11 -20.83 -6.91 14.36
CA LEU A 11 -19.38 -6.71 14.49
C LEU A 11 -18.61 -8.03 14.72
N SER A 12 -19.12 -9.15 14.21
CA SER A 12 -18.42 -10.42 14.37
C SER A 12 -17.22 -10.49 13.43
N HIS A 13 -16.07 -10.94 13.92
CA HIS A 13 -14.91 -11.26 13.07
C HIS A 13 -15.29 -12.40 12.14
N ILE A 14 -14.85 -12.36 10.89
CA ILE A 14 -15.33 -13.30 9.87
C ILE A 14 -14.17 -13.87 9.08
N PHE A 15 -14.19 -15.18 8.85
CA PHE A 15 -13.60 -15.78 7.66
C PHE A 15 -14.52 -16.85 7.09
N THR A 16 -14.29 -17.22 5.84
CA THR A 16 -15.17 -18.15 5.11
C THR A 16 -14.46 -19.46 4.78
N LEU A 17 -15.17 -20.57 4.98
CA LEU A 17 -14.70 -21.91 4.68
C LEU A 17 -15.36 -22.43 3.41
N LEU A 18 -14.54 -23.10 2.60
CA LEU A 18 -14.96 -23.78 1.40
C LEU A 18 -14.97 -25.29 1.63
N LEU A 19 -16.11 -25.93 1.35
CA LEU A 19 -16.30 -27.37 1.56
C LEU A 19 -16.55 -28.13 0.26
N LYS A 20 -16.21 -29.43 0.27
CA LYS A 20 -16.58 -30.39 -0.80
C LYS A 20 -18.11 -30.48 -0.95
N ARG A 21 -18.58 -30.68 -2.19
CA ARG A 21 -20.01 -30.62 -2.58
C ARG A 21 -20.90 -31.59 -1.79
N THR A 22 -20.38 -32.74 -1.38
CA THR A 22 -21.12 -33.90 -0.85
C THR A 22 -21.37 -33.89 0.67
N VAL A 23 -20.80 -32.96 1.45
CA VAL A 23 -20.80 -33.02 2.94
C VAL A 23 -21.44 -31.78 3.61
N ARG A 24 -22.08 -30.92 2.81
CA ARG A 24 -22.60 -29.60 3.24
C ARG A 24 -23.58 -29.66 4.44
N GLU A 25 -24.44 -30.67 4.49
CA GLU A 25 -25.46 -30.80 5.55
C GLU A 25 -24.95 -31.51 6.82
N LYS A 26 -23.94 -32.40 6.69
CA LYS A 26 -23.37 -33.13 7.83
C LYS A 26 -22.45 -32.24 8.67
N LEU A 27 -21.73 -31.31 8.06
CA LEU A 27 -20.80 -30.40 8.74
C LEU A 27 -21.51 -29.19 9.37
N ALA A 28 -22.65 -28.74 8.83
CA ALA A 28 -23.55 -27.79 9.49
C ALA A 28 -23.99 -28.27 10.90
N ARG A 29 -24.25 -29.58 11.04
CA ARG A 29 -24.53 -30.23 12.34
C ARG A 29 -23.29 -30.37 13.22
N MET A 30 -22.09 -30.43 12.62
CA MET A 30 -20.82 -30.47 13.35
C MET A 30 -20.46 -29.10 13.93
N CYS A 31 -20.63 -28.01 13.19
CA CYS A 31 -20.46 -26.64 13.74
C CYS A 31 -21.46 -26.33 14.88
N GLN A 32 -22.50 -27.14 15.00
CA GLN A 32 -23.51 -27.10 16.06
C GLN A 32 -23.11 -27.93 17.30
N ARG A 33 -22.26 -28.97 17.13
CA ARG A 33 -21.81 -29.92 18.17
C ARG A 33 -20.41 -29.63 18.70
N SER A 34 -19.49 -29.26 17.82
CA SER A 34 -18.16 -28.77 18.14
C SER A 34 -18.26 -27.27 18.38
N SER A 35 -17.84 -26.80 19.55
CA SER A 35 -17.50 -25.40 19.83
C SER A 35 -18.65 -24.39 20.04
N LYS A 36 -19.47 -24.59 21.09
CA LYS A 36 -20.19 -23.44 21.69
C LYS A 36 -19.25 -22.40 22.32
N GLU A 37 -17.98 -22.76 22.56
CA GLU A 37 -16.98 -21.89 23.18
C GLU A 37 -16.09 -21.12 22.18
N LYS A 38 -15.96 -21.54 20.90
CA LYS A 38 -14.95 -20.97 19.98
C LYS A 38 -15.47 -20.00 18.91
N TRP A 39 -16.77 -20.03 18.55
CA TRP A 39 -17.35 -19.07 17.60
C TRP A 39 -18.79 -18.70 17.98
N GLN A 40 -19.18 -17.49 17.63
CA GLN A 40 -20.48 -16.91 17.98
C GLN A 40 -21.63 -17.47 17.13
N SER A 41 -21.42 -17.59 15.82
CA SER A 41 -22.43 -18.14 14.90
C SER A 41 -21.81 -18.60 13.59
N TRP A 42 -22.58 -19.36 12.81
CA TRP A 42 -22.22 -19.72 11.44
C TRP A 42 -23.43 -19.56 10.52
N LYS A 43 -23.19 -19.21 9.26
CA LYS A 43 -24.25 -19.09 8.22
C LYS A 43 -23.76 -19.56 6.87
N LEU A 44 -24.66 -20.12 6.05
CA LEU A 44 -24.38 -20.37 4.64
C LEU A 44 -24.30 -19.04 3.89
N TYR A 45 -23.27 -18.91 3.06
CA TYR A 45 -22.92 -17.66 2.41
C TYR A 45 -22.61 -17.87 0.92
N PRO A 46 -23.59 -17.66 0.02
CA PRO A 46 -23.39 -17.84 -1.42
C PRO A 46 -22.71 -16.62 -2.03
N LYS A 47 -21.48 -16.80 -2.53
CA LYS A 47 -20.68 -15.77 -3.21
C LYS A 47 -20.36 -16.15 -4.66
N ARG A 48 -20.11 -15.14 -5.49
CA ARG A 48 -19.56 -15.33 -6.85
C ARG A 48 -18.06 -15.61 -6.77
N ILE A 49 -17.57 -16.44 -7.67
CA ILE A 49 -16.13 -16.73 -7.84
C ILE A 49 -15.82 -16.66 -9.32
N TRP A 50 -14.88 -15.81 -9.71
CA TRP A 50 -14.51 -15.66 -11.12
C TRP A 50 -13.68 -16.82 -11.69
N ILE A 51 -13.10 -17.66 -10.84
CA ILE A 51 -12.35 -18.86 -11.23
C ILE A 51 -13.28 -20.10 -11.30
N LEU A 52 -14.56 -19.98 -10.92
CA LEU A 52 -15.48 -21.10 -11.04
C LEU A 52 -15.86 -21.29 -12.52
N PRO A 53 -15.75 -22.52 -13.08
CA PRO A 53 -16.24 -22.80 -14.43
C PRO A 53 -17.71 -22.40 -14.55
N ASN A 54 -18.05 -21.70 -15.64
CA ASN A 54 -19.40 -21.19 -15.93
C ASN A 54 -19.98 -20.24 -14.87
N HIS A 55 -19.15 -19.50 -14.12
CA HIS A 55 -19.66 -18.47 -13.21
C HIS A 55 -20.46 -17.36 -13.92
N LEU A 56 -20.22 -17.14 -15.22
CA LEU A 56 -20.88 -16.12 -16.04
C LEU A 56 -22.40 -16.35 -16.19
N VAL A 57 -22.89 -17.60 -16.09
CA VAL A 57 -24.35 -17.88 -16.11
C VAL A 57 -25.00 -17.69 -14.73
N GLY A 58 -24.28 -17.11 -13.78
CA GLY A 58 -24.78 -16.79 -12.44
C GLY A 58 -24.54 -17.87 -11.39
N LEU A 59 -23.72 -18.89 -11.71
CA LEU A 59 -23.34 -19.92 -10.73
C LEU A 59 -22.61 -19.29 -9.54
N LYS A 60 -23.09 -19.60 -8.34
CA LYS A 60 -22.48 -19.19 -7.07
C LYS A 60 -21.89 -20.40 -6.37
N ARG A 61 -20.83 -20.18 -5.60
CA ARG A 61 -20.31 -21.20 -4.68
C ARG A 61 -20.79 -20.88 -3.27
N SER A 62 -21.22 -21.91 -2.57
CA SER A 62 -21.66 -21.81 -1.18
C SER A 62 -20.44 -21.94 -0.26
N TYR A 63 -20.27 -20.95 0.61
CA TYR A 63 -19.29 -20.94 1.69
C TYR A 63 -19.99 -21.07 3.05
N ILE A 64 -19.23 -21.43 4.07
CA ILE A 64 -19.65 -21.26 5.47
C ILE A 64 -18.96 -20.00 6.00
N LYS A 65 -19.75 -19.00 6.39
CA LYS A 65 -19.29 -17.81 7.10
C LYS A 65 -19.24 -18.14 8.59
N LEU A 66 -18.06 -18.07 9.19
CA LEU A 66 -17.88 -18.18 10.64
C LEU A 66 -17.80 -16.79 11.25
N SER A 67 -18.42 -16.60 12.41
CA SER A 67 -18.47 -15.32 13.14
C SER A 67 -17.84 -15.50 14.53
N PHE A 68 -16.88 -14.65 14.91
CA PHE A 68 -16.17 -14.71 16.20
C PHE A 68 -16.35 -13.43 17.02
N ASN A 69 -16.24 -13.55 18.35
CA ASN A 69 -16.34 -12.42 19.27
C ASN A 69 -15.08 -11.54 19.25
N THR A 70 -13.89 -12.14 19.09
CA THR A 70 -12.59 -11.43 19.11
C THR A 70 -11.69 -11.86 17.96
N VAL A 71 -10.66 -11.06 17.66
CA VAL A 71 -9.59 -11.43 16.71
C VAL A 71 -8.85 -12.67 17.22
N ASP A 72 -8.61 -12.77 18.52
CA ASP A 72 -7.87 -13.89 19.13
C ASP A 72 -8.57 -15.23 18.90
N ASP A 73 -9.89 -15.27 19.03
CA ASP A 73 -10.68 -16.47 18.75
C ASP A 73 -10.58 -16.87 17.28
N LEU A 74 -10.63 -15.89 16.38
CA LEU A 74 -10.41 -16.11 14.95
C LEU A 74 -9.02 -16.71 14.69
N VAL A 75 -7.97 -16.13 15.27
CA VAL A 75 -6.58 -16.58 15.09
C VAL A 75 -6.36 -17.99 15.64
N LYS A 76 -6.95 -18.32 16.80
CA LYS A 76 -6.91 -19.67 17.39
C LYS A 76 -7.52 -20.69 16.43
N VAL A 77 -8.71 -20.43 15.91
CA VAL A 77 -9.41 -21.34 14.99
C VAL A 77 -8.67 -21.44 13.64
N LYS A 78 -8.12 -20.32 13.14
CA LYS A 78 -7.27 -20.31 11.94
C LYS A 78 -6.06 -21.24 12.12
N ARG A 79 -5.40 -21.21 13.29
CA ARG A 79 -4.22 -22.05 13.60
C ARG A 79 -4.57 -23.55 13.63
N GLU A 80 -5.77 -23.90 14.08
CA GLU A 80 -6.26 -25.29 14.09
C GLU A 80 -6.60 -25.80 12.68
N ILE A 81 -7.23 -24.97 11.83
CA ILE A 81 -7.73 -25.38 10.52
C ILE A 81 -6.65 -25.34 9.42
N SER A 82 -5.71 -24.40 9.49
CA SER A 82 -4.72 -24.18 8.41
C SER A 82 -3.90 -25.43 8.03
N PRO A 83 -3.40 -26.26 8.97
CA PRO A 83 -2.65 -27.47 8.63
C PRO A 83 -3.49 -28.49 7.83
N ALA A 84 -4.77 -28.64 8.19
CA ALA A 84 -5.68 -29.55 7.50
C ALA A 84 -5.97 -29.06 6.07
N VAL A 85 -6.21 -27.76 5.90
CA VAL A 85 -6.42 -27.16 4.56
C VAL A 85 -5.19 -27.35 3.67
N ARG A 86 -3.98 -27.12 4.20
CA ARG A 86 -2.73 -27.32 3.46
C ARG A 86 -2.58 -28.77 3.01
N LYS A 87 -2.75 -29.73 3.93
CA LYS A 87 -2.67 -31.17 3.64
C LYS A 87 -3.70 -31.59 2.58
N ASN A 88 -4.92 -31.07 2.66
CA ASN A 88 -5.99 -31.39 1.72
C ASN A 88 -5.70 -30.84 0.31
N ARG A 89 -5.19 -29.62 0.21
CA ARG A 89 -4.77 -29.02 -1.07
C ARG A 89 -3.63 -29.80 -1.72
N GLU A 90 -2.60 -30.15 -0.95
CA GLU A 90 -1.47 -30.96 -1.44
C GLU A 90 -1.96 -32.34 -1.94
N ARG A 91 -2.88 -32.98 -1.20
CA ARG A 91 -3.49 -34.26 -1.60
C ARG A 91 -4.33 -34.13 -2.88
N GLU A 92 -5.11 -33.06 -3.05
CA GLU A 92 -5.86 -32.81 -4.29
C GLU A 92 -4.92 -32.59 -5.48
N GLN A 93 -3.86 -31.79 -5.32
CA GLN A 93 -2.84 -31.57 -6.35
C GLN A 93 -2.08 -32.86 -6.72
N SER A 94 -1.77 -33.73 -5.76
CA SER A 94 -1.09 -35.00 -6.00
C SER A 94 -1.97 -36.09 -6.63
N ASN A 95 -3.30 -35.92 -6.59
CA ASN A 95 -4.26 -36.89 -7.10
C ASN A 95 -4.64 -36.64 -8.57
N ASP A 96 -4.09 -35.60 -9.20
CA ASP A 96 -4.21 -35.44 -10.64
C ASP A 96 -3.31 -36.46 -11.37
N ALA A 97 -3.97 -37.31 -12.15
CA ALA A 97 -3.50 -38.32 -13.11
C ALA A 97 -2.88 -39.64 -12.62
N TYR A 98 -1.89 -39.69 -11.71
CA TYR A 98 -1.11 -40.94 -11.52
C TYR A 98 -1.61 -41.86 -10.38
N THR A 99 -2.08 -41.29 -9.27
CA THR A 99 -2.36 -42.03 -8.02
C THR A 99 -3.70 -42.76 -8.01
N SER A 100 -4.68 -42.26 -8.77
CA SER A 100 -6.02 -42.85 -8.92
C SER A 100 -5.99 -44.23 -9.61
N MET A 101 -5.10 -44.43 -10.59
CA MET A 101 -4.88 -45.73 -11.23
C MET A 101 -4.18 -46.73 -10.29
N LEU A 102 -3.22 -46.28 -9.48
CA LEU A 102 -2.42 -47.17 -8.63
C LEU A 102 -3.17 -47.64 -7.38
N SER A 103 -3.99 -46.78 -6.78
CA SER A 103 -4.75 -47.07 -5.56
C SER A 103 -5.90 -48.07 -5.78
N SER A 104 -6.47 -48.11 -6.98
CA SER A 104 -7.46 -49.13 -7.39
C SER A 104 -6.83 -50.52 -7.55
N ALA A 105 -5.51 -50.61 -7.79
CA ALA A 105 -4.81 -51.88 -7.99
C ALA A 105 -4.27 -52.51 -6.69
N LEU A 106 -4.07 -51.72 -5.62
CA LEU A 106 -3.37 -52.17 -4.40
C LEU A 106 -4.25 -52.30 -3.14
N SER A 107 -5.52 -51.87 -3.18
CA SER A 107 -6.40 -51.89 -2.00
C SER A 107 -7.17 -53.21 -1.82
N GLY A 108 -6.46 -54.33 -2.00
CA GLY A 108 -6.94 -55.67 -1.66
C GLY A 108 -6.49 -56.07 -0.25
N GLY A 109 -7.34 -55.81 0.75
CA GLY A 109 -7.36 -56.53 2.03
C GLY A 109 -6.55 -55.93 3.19
N ASN A 110 -7.24 -55.37 4.19
CA ASN A 110 -7.37 -56.00 5.52
C ASN A 110 -8.17 -55.13 6.51
N VAL A 111 -8.94 -55.82 7.34
CA VAL A 111 -9.90 -55.29 8.31
C VAL A 111 -9.29 -55.38 9.72
N ALA A 112 -9.24 -54.28 10.47
CA ALA A 112 -8.94 -54.31 11.91
C ALA A 112 -9.76 -53.29 12.72
N SER A 113 -10.07 -53.73 13.94
CA SER A 113 -10.97 -53.29 15.04
C SER A 113 -11.40 -51.82 15.21
N ALA A 114 -12.61 -51.64 15.74
CA ALA A 114 -13.58 -50.70 15.19
C ALA A 114 -14.25 -49.70 16.15
N ASP A 115 -13.82 -49.43 17.39
CA ASP A 115 -14.63 -48.52 18.26
C ASP A 115 -13.94 -47.27 18.86
N ASP A 116 -12.66 -47.28 19.25
CA ASP A 116 -12.00 -46.02 19.69
C ASP A 116 -11.37 -45.21 18.54
N GLU A 117 -11.02 -45.88 17.43
CA GLU A 117 -10.61 -45.21 16.20
C GLU A 117 -11.76 -44.44 15.52
N ARG A 118 -13.02 -44.78 15.79
CA ARG A 118 -14.18 -44.20 15.07
C ARG A 118 -14.40 -42.72 15.35
N MET A 119 -14.12 -42.24 16.56
CA MET A 119 -14.26 -40.81 16.91
C MET A 119 -13.15 -39.97 16.28
N LEU A 120 -11.90 -40.43 16.35
CA LEU A 120 -10.75 -39.74 15.74
C LEU A 120 -10.75 -39.84 14.20
N LYS A 121 -11.13 -41.00 13.62
CA LYS A 121 -11.39 -41.12 12.17
C LYS A 121 -12.57 -40.24 11.75
N SER A 122 -13.67 -40.18 12.50
CA SER A 122 -14.82 -39.34 12.14
C SER A 122 -14.47 -37.84 12.11
N ILE A 123 -13.57 -37.36 12.99
CA ILE A 123 -13.13 -35.95 13.00
C ILE A 123 -12.09 -35.70 11.90
N SER A 124 -11.14 -36.62 11.71
CA SER A 124 -10.15 -36.57 10.61
C SER A 124 -10.84 -36.58 9.24
N ASP A 125 -11.84 -37.46 9.05
CA ASP A 125 -12.67 -37.56 7.84
C ASP A 125 -13.50 -36.29 7.60
N GLN A 126 -13.78 -35.50 8.63
CA GLN A 126 -14.55 -34.27 8.54
C GLN A 126 -13.68 -33.07 8.13
N LEU A 127 -12.49 -32.92 8.72
CA LEU A 127 -11.51 -31.90 8.31
C LEU A 127 -11.01 -32.11 6.88
N ASP A 128 -10.96 -33.36 6.41
CA ASP A 128 -10.66 -33.74 5.02
C ASP A 128 -11.65 -33.15 3.98
N ASN A 129 -12.80 -32.62 4.42
CA ASN A 129 -13.79 -31.98 3.55
C ASN A 129 -13.57 -30.47 3.39
N ILE A 130 -12.69 -29.86 4.19
CA ILE A 130 -12.34 -28.46 4.06
C ILE A 130 -11.34 -28.32 2.91
N VAL A 131 -11.78 -27.68 1.85
CA VAL A 131 -10.99 -27.44 0.62
C VAL A 131 -10.13 -26.21 0.79
N ASP A 132 -10.70 -25.16 1.38
CA ASP A 132 -10.05 -23.85 1.41
C ASP A 132 -10.61 -22.96 2.53
N MET A 133 -9.82 -21.94 2.89
CA MET A 133 -10.16 -20.85 3.79
C MET A 133 -9.96 -19.53 3.04
N ARG A 134 -10.92 -18.61 3.13
CA ARG A 134 -10.94 -17.33 2.39
C ARG A 134 -11.25 -16.15 3.30
N GLU A 135 -10.74 -14.97 2.92
CA GLU A 135 -10.95 -13.69 3.62
C GLU A 135 -10.48 -13.71 5.09
N TYR A 136 -9.50 -14.55 5.43
CA TYR A 136 -9.03 -14.79 6.81
C TYR A 136 -7.89 -13.86 7.27
N ASP A 137 -7.35 -13.09 6.34
CA ASP A 137 -6.20 -12.19 6.50
C ASP A 137 -6.58 -10.73 6.26
N VAL A 138 -7.87 -10.44 6.11
CA VAL A 138 -8.40 -9.07 6.04
C VAL A 138 -8.30 -8.43 7.42
N PRO A 139 -7.61 -7.28 7.57
CA PRO A 139 -7.56 -6.57 8.85
C PRO A 139 -8.96 -6.22 9.35
N TYR A 140 -9.17 -6.30 10.66
CA TYR A 140 -10.51 -6.17 11.24
C TYR A 140 -11.14 -4.79 11.00
N HIS A 141 -10.37 -3.71 11.18
CA HIS A 141 -10.85 -2.34 10.94
C HIS A 141 -11.17 -2.10 9.46
N VAL A 142 -10.38 -2.68 8.54
CA VAL A 142 -10.68 -2.65 7.10
C VAL A 142 -11.96 -3.42 6.80
N ARG A 143 -12.16 -4.61 7.38
CA ARG A 143 -13.40 -5.38 7.26
C ARG A 143 -14.61 -4.57 7.73
N LEU A 144 -14.50 -3.95 8.90
CA LEU A 144 -15.54 -3.09 9.46
C LEU A 144 -15.89 -1.95 8.50
N SER A 145 -14.87 -1.23 8.04
CA SER A 145 -15.01 -0.09 7.14
C SER A 145 -15.71 -0.49 5.83
N ILE A 146 -15.32 -1.63 5.22
CA ILE A 146 -15.94 -2.16 4.01
C ILE A 146 -17.40 -2.56 4.26
N ASP A 147 -17.66 -3.39 5.28
CA ASP A 147 -18.97 -3.98 5.52
C ASP A 147 -20.01 -2.91 5.93
N LEU A 148 -19.60 -1.91 6.71
CA LEU A 148 -20.46 -0.80 7.16
C LEU A 148 -20.41 0.43 6.24
N LYS A 149 -19.55 0.43 5.22
CA LYS A 149 -19.31 1.55 4.30
C LYS A 149 -18.89 2.84 5.01
N ILE A 150 -18.12 2.70 6.09
CA ILE A 150 -17.62 3.83 6.89
C ILE A 150 -16.21 4.14 6.43
N HIS A 151 -16.00 5.37 5.98
CA HIS A 151 -14.71 5.91 5.58
C HIS A 151 -14.38 7.14 6.42
N VAL A 152 -13.10 7.38 6.66
CA VAL A 152 -12.64 8.59 7.35
C VAL A 152 -12.88 9.81 6.45
N ALA A 153 -12.92 11.01 7.05
CA ALA A 153 -13.11 12.29 6.35
C ALA A 153 -14.53 12.52 5.76
N HIS A 154 -15.53 11.77 6.21
CA HIS A 154 -16.95 12.07 5.99
C HIS A 154 -17.65 12.44 7.30
N TRP A 155 -18.76 13.17 7.18
CA TRP A 155 -19.63 13.44 8.30
C TRP A 155 -20.59 12.28 8.56
N TYR A 156 -20.77 11.93 9.84
CA TYR A 156 -21.70 10.89 10.27
C TYR A 156 -22.55 11.35 11.44
N ASN A 157 -23.84 11.01 11.41
CA ASN A 157 -24.69 11.02 12.58
C ASN A 157 -24.55 9.68 13.31
N VAL A 158 -24.08 9.71 14.55
CA VAL A 158 -23.96 8.52 15.40
C VAL A 158 -25.07 8.53 16.44
N ARG A 159 -25.90 7.48 16.44
CA ARG A 159 -26.95 7.29 17.45
C ARG A 159 -26.71 5.99 18.20
N TYR A 160 -26.56 6.12 19.51
CA TYR A 160 -26.48 4.99 20.42
C TYR A 160 -27.78 4.90 21.23
N ARG A 161 -28.46 3.75 21.18
CA ARG A 161 -29.73 3.54 21.90
C ARG A 161 -29.51 2.80 23.21
N SER A 162 -28.91 1.61 23.13
CA SER A 162 -28.58 0.77 24.28
C SER A 162 -27.57 -0.29 23.87
N SER A 163 -26.97 -0.97 24.84
CA SER A 163 -26.02 -2.09 24.61
C SER A 163 -26.63 -3.26 23.85
N ALA A 164 -27.96 -3.35 23.75
CA ALA A 164 -28.65 -4.38 22.99
C ALA A 164 -28.64 -4.15 21.47
N TYR A 165 -28.32 -2.94 21.02
CA TYR A 165 -28.27 -2.58 19.60
C TYR A 165 -26.91 -1.98 19.22
N PRO A 166 -26.37 -2.29 18.03
CA PRO A 166 -25.17 -1.64 17.53
C PRO A 166 -25.44 -0.15 17.26
N PRO A 167 -24.40 0.69 17.29
CA PRO A 167 -24.53 2.11 17.00
C PRO A 167 -25.02 2.29 15.57
N GLU A 168 -26.01 3.16 15.40
CA GLU A 168 -26.53 3.55 14.10
C GLU A 168 -25.65 4.70 13.58
N ILE A 169 -24.88 4.42 12.52
CA ILE A 169 -23.94 5.36 11.90
C ILE A 169 -24.47 5.68 10.51
N VAL A 170 -24.92 6.91 10.29
CA VAL A 170 -25.52 7.36 9.02
C VAL A 170 -24.69 8.49 8.45
N ARG A 171 -24.19 8.31 7.22
CA ARG A 171 -23.43 9.32 6.50
C ARG A 171 -24.29 10.56 6.20
N ARG A 172 -23.70 11.74 6.32
CA ARG A 172 -24.29 13.05 6.07
C ARG A 172 -23.72 13.64 4.78
N ASP A 173 -24.35 13.30 3.66
CA ASP A 173 -23.93 13.78 2.33
C ASP A 173 -24.24 15.26 2.09
N ASP A 174 -25.04 15.88 2.96
CA ASP A 174 -25.33 17.32 2.96
C ASP A 174 -24.16 18.18 3.47
N LEU A 175 -23.21 17.59 4.20
CA LEU A 175 -22.02 18.27 4.71
C LEU A 175 -20.80 17.87 3.87
N VAL A 176 -20.33 18.78 3.03
CA VAL A 176 -19.20 18.54 2.10
C VAL A 176 -17.89 19.11 2.63
N GLU A 177 -17.94 20.25 3.34
CA GLU A 177 -16.77 20.89 3.91
C GLU A 177 -16.13 19.99 4.98
N ARG A 178 -14.79 19.92 4.97
CA ARG A 178 -14.05 19.09 5.92
C ARG A 178 -14.01 19.81 7.28
N PRO A 179 -14.00 19.07 8.40
CA PRO A 179 -13.70 19.69 9.68
C PRO A 179 -12.26 20.22 9.68
N ASP A 180 -12.02 21.26 10.48
CA ASP A 180 -10.69 21.81 10.74
C ASP A 180 -10.13 21.17 12.03
N PRO A 181 -9.30 20.12 11.94
CA PRO A 181 -8.64 19.55 13.11
C PRO A 181 -7.54 20.49 13.61
N VAL A 182 -7.24 20.42 14.90
CA VAL A 182 -6.04 21.08 15.45
C VAL A 182 -4.80 20.32 14.97
N VAL A 183 -3.94 21.00 14.22
CA VAL A 183 -2.73 20.43 13.61
C VAL A 183 -1.51 20.99 14.32
N LEU A 184 -0.70 20.09 14.88
CA LEU A 184 0.60 20.41 15.46
C LEU A 184 1.70 19.81 14.59
N ALA A 185 2.58 20.63 14.03
CA ALA A 185 3.80 20.17 13.37
C ALA A 185 5.02 20.53 14.21
N PHE A 186 5.93 19.59 14.47
CA PHE A 186 7.13 19.85 15.27
C PHE A 186 8.39 19.24 14.67
N ASP A 187 9.51 19.80 15.10
CA ASP A 187 10.87 19.39 14.78
C ASP A 187 11.75 19.61 16.02
N ILE A 188 12.80 18.80 16.20
CA ILE A 188 13.72 18.91 17.33
C ILE A 188 15.16 19.12 16.87
N GLU A 189 15.89 19.94 17.63
CA GLU A 189 17.33 20.09 17.48
C GLU A 189 18.05 19.50 18.69
N THR A 190 19.06 18.67 18.44
CA THR A 190 19.76 17.93 19.49
C THR A 190 21.26 18.23 19.47
N THR A 191 21.92 18.03 20.61
CA THR A 191 23.38 17.96 20.61
C THR A 191 23.83 16.74 19.82
N LYS A 192 25.10 16.76 19.41
CA LYS A 192 25.77 15.60 18.83
C LYS A 192 27.26 15.68 19.04
N LEU A 193 27.90 14.51 19.04
CA LEU A 193 29.35 14.43 18.94
C LEU A 193 29.82 14.76 17.50
N PRO A 194 31.02 15.35 17.33
CA PRO A 194 31.56 15.67 16.00
C PRO A 194 31.62 14.43 15.09
N LEU A 195 31.19 14.58 13.84
CA LEU A 195 31.18 13.55 12.79
C LEU A 195 30.38 12.27 13.15
N LYS A 196 29.52 12.33 14.18
CA LYS A 196 28.60 11.25 14.56
C LYS A 196 27.15 11.71 14.43
N PHE A 197 26.26 10.74 14.31
CA PHE A 197 24.83 10.97 14.51
C PHE A 197 24.52 11.21 15.99
N PRO A 198 23.47 11.98 16.30
CA PRO A 198 22.97 12.12 17.66
C PRO A 198 22.61 10.77 18.30
N ASP A 199 22.94 10.58 19.57
CA ASP A 199 22.59 9.41 20.36
C ASP A 199 21.72 9.81 21.55
N ALA A 200 20.45 9.40 21.56
CA ALA A 200 19.48 9.80 22.58
C ALA A 200 19.85 9.38 24.01
N GLU A 201 20.73 8.39 24.19
CA GLU A 201 21.19 7.99 25.52
C GLU A 201 22.18 9.01 26.12
N THR A 202 22.93 9.72 25.27
CA THR A 202 24.01 10.61 25.72
C THR A 202 23.79 12.08 25.38
N ASP A 203 23.21 12.37 24.22
CA ASP A 203 22.94 13.70 23.72
C ASP A 203 21.61 14.26 24.27
N GLN A 204 21.49 15.59 24.30
CA GLN A 204 20.34 16.32 24.85
C GLN A 204 19.56 17.05 23.76
N ILE A 205 18.27 17.29 23.99
CA ILE A 205 17.46 18.19 23.17
C ILE A 205 17.80 19.64 23.54
N MET A 206 18.16 20.42 22.52
CA MET A 206 18.47 21.84 22.63
C MET A 206 17.24 22.70 22.39
N MET A 207 16.44 22.34 21.39
CA MET A 207 15.25 23.09 20.97
C MET A 207 14.14 22.15 20.49
N ILE A 208 12.89 22.53 20.74
CA ILE A 208 11.71 21.96 20.09
C ILE A 208 10.96 23.11 19.44
N SER A 209 10.95 23.16 18.11
CA SER A 209 10.17 24.11 17.34
C SER A 209 8.88 23.45 16.86
N TYR A 210 7.77 24.16 16.94
CA TYR A 210 6.49 23.63 16.49
C TYR A 210 5.51 24.73 16.07
N MET A 211 4.54 24.35 15.24
CA MET A 211 3.44 25.20 14.83
C MET A 211 2.11 24.53 15.17
N ILE A 212 1.16 25.33 15.66
CA ILE A 212 -0.21 24.92 15.94
C ILE A 212 -1.15 25.87 15.19
N ASP A 213 -1.87 25.36 14.19
CA ASP A 213 -2.85 26.09 13.38
C ASP A 213 -2.35 27.46 12.86
N GLY A 214 -1.05 27.58 12.55
CA GLY A 214 -0.40 28.79 12.02
C GLY A 214 0.35 29.64 13.04
N GLN A 215 0.16 29.41 14.34
CA GLN A 215 0.97 30.03 15.40
C GLN A 215 2.21 29.18 15.70
N GLY A 216 3.39 29.80 15.62
CA GLY A 216 4.66 29.17 15.95
C GLY A 216 5.00 29.25 17.44
N PHE A 217 5.70 28.24 17.93
CA PHE A 217 6.27 28.16 19.26
C PHE A 217 7.67 27.55 19.20
N LEU A 218 8.54 27.99 20.10
CA LEU A 218 9.88 27.45 20.26
C LEU A 218 10.14 27.25 21.75
N ILE A 219 10.54 26.04 22.15
CA ILE A 219 11.03 25.78 23.52
C ILE A 219 12.54 25.58 23.43
N THR A 220 13.31 26.27 24.26
CA THR A 220 14.79 26.18 24.29
C THR A 220 15.29 25.68 25.63
N ASN A 221 16.32 24.83 25.62
CA ASN A 221 17.05 24.39 26.80
C ASN A 221 18.22 25.33 27.11
N ARG A 222 18.12 26.09 28.21
CA ARG A 222 19.11 27.09 28.63
C ARG A 222 20.41 26.49 29.22
N GLU A 223 20.49 25.18 29.44
CA GLU A 223 21.76 24.51 29.76
C GLU A 223 22.74 24.52 28.57
N ILE A 224 22.22 24.59 27.35
CA ILE A 224 23.00 24.42 26.10
C ILE A 224 22.96 25.71 25.28
N VAL A 225 21.77 26.29 25.10
CA VAL A 225 21.62 27.58 24.46
C VAL A 225 22.24 28.63 25.39
N SER A 226 23.06 29.56 24.90
CA SER A 226 23.79 30.50 25.76
C SER A 226 22.99 31.73 26.20
N GLU A 227 22.03 32.19 25.37
CA GLU A 227 21.21 33.38 25.62
C GLU A 227 19.70 33.10 25.51
N ASN A 228 18.88 33.92 26.20
CA ASN A 228 17.43 33.85 26.04
C ASN A 228 17.06 34.32 24.63
N ILE A 229 16.27 33.51 23.92
CA ILE A 229 15.73 33.88 22.61
C ILE A 229 14.44 34.69 22.81
N GLU A 230 14.35 35.84 22.17
CA GLU A 230 13.15 36.68 22.19
C GLU A 230 12.13 36.20 21.15
N ASP A 231 10.85 36.56 21.35
CA ASP A 231 9.80 36.34 20.35
C ASP A 231 10.17 36.99 19.02
N PHE A 232 10.01 36.25 17.92
CA PHE A 232 10.38 36.71 16.59
C PHE A 232 9.46 36.13 15.51
N GLU A 233 9.60 36.64 14.30
CA GLU A 233 8.79 36.20 13.15
C GLU A 233 9.71 35.60 12.07
N PHE A 234 9.35 34.42 11.59
CA PHE A 234 9.94 33.78 10.42
C PHE A 234 8.86 33.53 9.35
N THR A 235 8.72 34.51 8.44
CA THR A 235 7.74 34.47 7.36
C THR A 235 8.47 34.43 6.01
N PRO A 236 8.81 33.24 5.47
CA PRO A 236 9.57 33.13 4.21
C PRO A 236 8.79 33.61 2.99
N LYS A 237 7.46 33.57 3.05
CA LYS A 237 6.54 34.16 2.06
C LYS A 237 5.28 34.67 2.78
N PRO A 238 4.55 35.64 2.21
CA PRO A 238 3.28 36.13 2.78
C PRO A 238 2.23 35.04 3.01
N GLU A 239 2.30 33.94 2.27
CA GLU A 239 1.39 32.79 2.40
C GLU A 239 1.81 31.76 3.46
N TYR A 240 3.00 31.95 4.06
CA TYR A 240 3.62 31.09 5.05
C TYR A 240 4.03 31.93 6.27
N GLU A 241 3.03 32.50 6.95
CA GLU A 241 3.26 33.27 8.17
C GLU A 241 3.79 32.37 9.29
N GLY A 242 4.75 32.90 10.06
CA GLY A 242 5.34 32.17 11.18
C GLY A 242 5.70 33.11 12.32
N PRO A 243 4.72 33.69 13.05
CA PRO A 243 5.01 34.36 14.31
C PRO A 243 5.37 33.31 15.37
N PHE A 244 6.49 33.47 16.08
CA PHE A 244 6.95 32.53 17.11
C PHE A 244 6.95 33.15 18.50
N THR A 245 6.28 32.47 19.42
CA THR A 245 6.41 32.71 20.87
C THR A 245 7.41 31.74 21.48
N VAL A 246 8.33 32.25 22.28
CA VAL A 246 9.48 31.50 22.76
C VAL A 246 9.38 31.22 24.26
N PHE A 247 9.61 29.96 24.63
CA PHE A 247 9.70 29.47 26.00
C PHE A 247 11.14 29.10 26.31
N ASN A 248 11.82 29.96 27.06
CA ASN A 248 13.18 29.73 27.53
C ASN A 248 13.13 28.95 28.86
N GLU A 249 13.35 27.62 28.80
CA GLU A 249 13.27 26.73 29.96
C GLU A 249 14.66 26.44 30.53
N ASP A 250 14.77 26.36 31.85
CA ASP A 250 16.06 26.31 32.56
C ASP A 250 16.91 25.08 32.20
N ASP A 251 16.28 23.93 31.96
CA ASP A 251 16.93 22.66 31.66
C ASP A 251 16.11 21.77 30.69
N GLU A 252 16.69 20.65 30.24
CA GLU A 252 16.02 19.71 29.32
C GLU A 252 14.74 19.11 29.94
N ALA A 253 14.70 18.91 31.26
CA ALA A 253 13.55 18.34 31.94
C ALA A 253 12.36 19.32 31.96
N ALA A 254 12.62 20.61 32.16
CA ALA A 254 11.65 21.69 32.08
C ALA A 254 11.15 21.86 30.64
N LEU A 255 12.05 21.78 29.64
CA LEU A 255 11.68 21.79 28.22
C LEU A 255 10.70 20.66 27.88
N LEU A 256 10.98 19.43 28.31
CA LEU A 256 10.10 18.28 28.03
C LEU A 256 8.75 18.38 28.76
N ARG A 257 8.73 18.89 30.00
CA ARG A 257 7.48 19.15 30.72
C ARG A 257 6.65 20.22 30.02
N ARG A 258 7.26 21.35 29.63
CA ARG A 258 6.60 22.41 28.87
C ARG A 258 5.99 21.88 27.58
N TRP A 259 6.73 21.05 26.85
CA TRP A 259 6.26 20.40 25.63
C TRP A 259 5.00 19.56 25.89
N PHE A 260 5.04 18.64 26.87
CA PHE A 260 3.90 17.80 27.18
C PHE A 260 2.71 18.59 27.74
N ASP A 261 2.94 19.57 28.61
CA ASP A 261 1.90 20.46 29.16
C ASP A 261 1.17 21.20 28.04
N HIS A 262 1.91 21.75 27.08
CA HIS A 262 1.31 22.51 25.98
C HIS A 262 0.55 21.60 24.99
N VAL A 263 1.03 20.38 24.77
CA VAL A 263 0.29 19.36 24.01
C VAL A 263 -1.03 19.00 24.72
N GLN A 264 -1.03 18.84 26.04
CA GLN A 264 -2.24 18.54 26.81
C GLN A 264 -3.23 19.72 26.84
N GLU A 265 -2.72 20.95 26.84
CA GLU A 265 -3.52 22.17 26.77
C GLU A 265 -4.22 22.32 25.42
N THR A 266 -3.47 22.17 24.32
CA THR A 266 -3.94 22.42 22.95
C THR A 266 -4.70 21.25 22.34
N LYS A 267 -4.47 20.03 22.82
CA LYS A 267 -5.13 18.78 22.39
C LYS A 267 -5.12 18.59 20.86
N PRO A 268 -3.94 18.56 20.21
CA PRO A 268 -3.86 18.37 18.77
C PRO A 268 -4.51 17.05 18.34
N ASN A 269 -5.25 17.10 17.24
CA ASN A 269 -5.79 15.89 16.62
C ASN A 269 -4.77 15.23 15.69
N ILE A 270 -3.84 16.03 15.15
CA ILE A 270 -2.84 15.60 14.19
C ILE A 270 -1.46 16.10 14.63
N PHE A 271 -0.52 15.18 14.74
CA PHE A 271 0.90 15.46 14.90
C PHE A 271 1.60 15.27 13.58
N VAL A 272 2.43 16.22 13.18
CA VAL A 272 3.13 16.23 11.90
C VAL A 272 4.63 16.35 12.20
N THR A 273 5.43 15.56 11.50
CA THR A 273 6.89 15.62 11.57
C THR A 273 7.49 15.40 10.19
N TYR A 274 8.80 15.59 10.06
CA TYR A 274 9.55 15.15 8.90
C TYR A 274 10.60 14.13 9.33
N ASN A 275 10.37 12.83 9.06
CA ASN A 275 11.18 11.72 9.55
C ASN A 275 11.05 11.43 11.06
N GLY A 276 9.98 11.89 11.71
CA GLY A 276 9.82 11.76 13.16
C GLY A 276 9.68 10.34 13.67
N ASP A 277 9.21 9.38 12.85
CA ASP A 277 9.16 7.96 13.23
C ASP A 277 10.56 7.40 13.57
N PHE A 278 11.62 7.91 12.93
CA PHE A 278 12.98 7.38 13.04
C PHE A 278 13.97 8.29 13.75
N PHE A 279 13.59 9.53 14.06
CA PHE A 279 14.46 10.48 14.75
C PHE A 279 13.73 11.15 15.93
N ASP A 280 12.81 12.08 15.65
CA ASP A 280 12.23 12.98 16.64
C ASP A 280 11.52 12.23 17.79
N TRP A 281 10.57 11.35 17.47
CA TRP A 281 9.82 10.62 18.48
C TRP A 281 10.67 9.68 19.33
N PRO A 282 11.54 8.82 18.75
CA PRO A 282 12.43 8.00 19.57
C PRO A 282 13.35 8.83 20.47
N PHE A 283 13.84 9.98 19.98
CA PHE A 283 14.69 10.84 20.79
C PHE A 283 13.92 11.41 21.97
N VAL A 284 12.74 12.01 21.73
CA VAL A 284 11.87 12.55 22.80
C VAL A 284 11.47 11.47 23.81
N GLU A 285 11.13 10.25 23.36
CA GLU A 285 10.77 9.13 24.24
C GLU A 285 11.92 8.74 25.17
N THR A 286 13.13 8.56 24.62
CA THR A 286 14.31 8.16 25.41
C THR A 286 14.71 9.28 26.39
N ARG A 287 14.76 10.54 25.94
CA ARG A 287 15.08 11.67 26.83
C ARG A 287 14.07 11.84 27.94
N ALA A 288 12.77 11.76 27.63
CA ALA A 288 11.71 11.80 28.63
C ALA A 288 11.86 10.71 29.70
N ALA A 289 12.20 9.48 29.29
CA ALA A 289 12.39 8.36 30.20
C ALA A 289 13.54 8.59 31.20
N LEU A 290 14.63 9.24 30.80
CA LEU A 290 15.75 9.58 31.68
C LEU A 290 15.35 10.53 32.82
N TYR A 291 14.36 11.38 32.58
CA TYR A 291 13.78 12.29 33.59
C TYR A 291 12.55 11.70 34.31
N GLY A 292 12.26 10.40 34.12
CA GLY A 292 11.13 9.71 34.75
C GLY A 292 9.76 10.08 34.16
N LEU A 293 9.72 10.71 32.99
CA LEU A 293 8.51 11.04 32.26
C LEU A 293 8.15 9.89 31.30
N SER A 294 6.87 9.54 31.22
CA SER A 294 6.40 8.49 30.31
C SER A 294 5.60 9.12 29.17
N MET A 295 6.21 9.22 27.98
CA MET A 295 5.57 9.82 26.80
C MET A 295 4.17 9.21 26.50
N HIS A 296 4.02 7.90 26.68
CA HIS A 296 2.72 7.25 26.53
C HIS A 296 1.67 7.73 27.55
N ARG A 297 2.06 7.97 28.80
CA ARG A 297 1.13 8.49 29.82
C ARG A 297 0.83 9.97 29.61
N GLU A 298 1.82 10.75 29.19
CA GLU A 298 1.66 12.19 29.01
C GLU A 298 0.81 12.54 27.78
N ILE A 299 1.04 11.90 26.64
CA ILE A 299 0.42 12.29 25.36
C ILE A 299 -0.12 11.10 24.53
N GLY A 300 -0.07 9.87 25.06
CA GLY A 300 -0.67 8.70 24.42
C GLY A 300 0.16 8.07 23.28
N PHE A 301 1.32 8.63 22.94
CA PHE A 301 2.20 8.12 21.89
C PHE A 301 3.06 6.95 22.37
N GLN A 302 3.19 5.93 21.52
CA GLN A 302 4.09 4.79 21.75
C GLN A 302 4.54 4.18 20.42
N LYS A 303 5.67 3.49 20.46
CA LYS A 303 6.20 2.71 19.33
C LYS A 303 5.36 1.45 19.08
N ASP A 304 4.99 1.22 17.82
CA ASP A 304 4.28 0.02 17.38
C ASP A 304 5.26 -1.13 17.01
N SER A 305 4.70 -2.27 16.56
CA SER A 305 5.51 -3.43 16.16
C SER A 305 6.41 -3.20 14.93
N GLN A 306 6.19 -2.13 14.17
CA GLN A 306 6.96 -1.74 12.99
C GLN A 306 8.01 -0.67 13.33
N GLY A 307 8.10 -0.24 14.60
CA GLY A 307 9.02 0.79 15.03
C GLY A 307 8.50 2.21 14.80
N GLU A 308 7.23 2.38 14.44
CA GLU A 308 6.61 3.68 14.14
C GLU A 308 5.84 4.21 15.35
N TYR A 309 5.79 5.53 15.53
CA TYR A 309 5.10 6.15 16.67
C TYR A 309 3.66 6.47 16.32
N LYS A 310 2.74 5.96 17.14
CA LYS A 310 1.29 6.09 16.95
C LYS A 310 0.61 6.38 18.28
N SER A 311 -0.56 7.02 18.21
CA SER A 311 -1.45 7.26 19.33
C SER A 311 -2.86 6.80 18.97
N SER A 312 -3.65 6.47 20.00
CA SER A 312 -5.08 6.16 19.82
C SER A 312 -5.96 7.41 19.73
N GLN A 313 -5.47 8.54 20.23
CA GLN A 313 -6.23 9.78 20.37
C GLN A 313 -5.92 10.79 19.25
N ALA A 314 -4.72 10.70 18.66
CA ALA A 314 -4.25 11.58 17.62
C ALA A 314 -3.48 10.78 16.55
N ILE A 315 -3.50 11.27 15.32
CA ILE A 315 -2.83 10.65 14.17
C ILE A 315 -1.45 11.27 13.95
N HIS A 316 -0.52 10.48 13.43
CA HIS A 316 0.86 10.90 13.19
C HIS A 316 1.21 10.96 11.70
N MET A 317 1.26 12.15 11.15
CA MET A 317 1.55 12.42 9.75
C MET A 317 3.05 12.71 9.54
N ASP A 318 3.86 11.67 9.36
CA ASP A 318 5.26 11.80 8.94
C ASP A 318 5.34 12.16 7.44
N CYS A 319 5.65 13.43 7.16
CA CYS A 319 5.72 13.99 5.81
C CYS A 319 6.74 13.26 4.92
N LEU A 320 7.81 12.67 5.48
CA LEU A 320 8.80 11.95 4.68
C LEU A 320 8.19 10.73 3.98
N ARG A 321 7.15 10.11 4.56
CA ARG A 321 6.43 8.99 3.94
C ARG A 321 5.72 9.42 2.67
N TRP A 322 5.05 10.56 2.70
CA TRP A 322 4.44 11.17 1.52
C TRP A 322 5.51 11.59 0.50
N VAL A 323 6.62 12.18 0.95
CA VAL A 323 7.72 12.58 0.06
C VAL A 323 8.26 11.38 -0.71
N LYS A 324 8.54 10.27 -0.04
CA LYS A 324 9.07 9.06 -0.67
C LYS A 324 8.08 8.41 -1.66
N ARG A 325 6.78 8.41 -1.34
CA ARG A 325 5.78 7.65 -2.10
C ARG A 325 5.09 8.47 -3.19
N ASP A 326 4.69 9.70 -2.89
CA ASP A 326 3.70 10.44 -3.67
C ASP A 326 4.20 11.79 -4.22
N SER A 327 5.34 12.31 -3.75
CA SER A 327 5.82 13.63 -4.19
C SER A 327 6.37 13.68 -5.61
N TYR A 328 6.70 12.51 -6.18
CA TYR A 328 7.38 12.37 -7.48
C TYR A 328 8.79 13.01 -7.53
N LEU A 329 9.38 13.31 -6.37
CA LEU A 329 10.74 13.82 -6.26
C LEU A 329 11.77 12.69 -6.42
N PRO A 330 12.93 12.96 -7.04
CA PRO A 330 14.03 12.00 -7.08
C PRO A 330 14.56 11.77 -5.66
N VAL A 331 15.12 10.57 -5.41
CA VAL A 331 15.61 10.16 -4.08
C VAL A 331 16.61 11.15 -3.47
N GLY A 332 17.47 11.76 -4.28
CA GLY A 332 18.42 12.79 -3.83
C GLY A 332 17.77 14.09 -3.32
N SER A 333 16.47 14.29 -3.54
CA SER A 333 15.70 15.46 -3.12
C SER A 333 14.62 15.12 -2.08
N HIS A 334 14.81 14.01 -1.35
CA HIS A 334 13.91 13.57 -0.27
C HIS A 334 14.28 14.15 1.11
N ASN A 335 15.22 15.08 1.19
CA ASN A 335 15.46 15.83 2.42
C ASN A 335 14.47 17.01 2.53
N LEU A 336 14.26 17.51 3.76
CA LEU A 336 13.28 18.56 4.04
C LEU A 336 13.53 19.82 3.20
N LYS A 337 14.79 20.28 3.13
CA LYS A 337 15.16 21.51 2.41
C LYS A 337 14.83 21.42 0.92
N ALA A 338 15.25 20.35 0.25
CA ALA A 338 14.97 20.12 -1.17
C ALA A 338 13.47 19.89 -1.44
N ALA A 339 12.77 19.18 -0.55
CA ALA A 339 11.33 18.97 -0.67
C ALA A 339 10.53 20.28 -0.50
N ALA A 340 10.88 21.08 0.51
CA ALA A 340 10.28 22.39 0.75
C ALA A 340 10.58 23.36 -0.41
N LYS A 341 11.82 23.39 -0.92
CA LYS A 341 12.17 24.17 -2.11
C LYS A 341 11.32 23.78 -3.33
N ALA A 342 11.21 22.49 -3.60
CA ALA A 342 10.49 21.99 -4.77
C ALA A 342 8.96 22.14 -4.66
N LYS A 343 8.39 22.09 -3.45
CA LYS A 343 6.94 22.12 -3.22
C LYS A 343 6.44 23.49 -2.77
N LEU A 344 7.07 24.11 -1.78
CA LEU A 344 6.66 25.42 -1.24
C LEU A 344 7.26 26.60 -2.02
N GLY A 345 8.33 26.37 -2.79
CA GLY A 345 8.89 27.36 -3.71
C GLY A 345 9.64 28.51 -3.00
N TYR A 346 10.25 28.25 -1.85
CA TYR A 346 11.23 29.12 -1.20
C TYR A 346 12.43 28.27 -0.75
N ASP A 347 13.58 28.90 -0.54
CA ASP A 347 14.77 28.24 0.01
C ASP A 347 14.73 28.32 1.54
N PRO A 348 14.53 27.20 2.27
CA PRO A 348 14.60 27.22 3.72
C PRO A 348 16.02 27.49 4.21
N VAL A 349 16.16 27.91 5.47
CA VAL A 349 17.48 28.17 6.06
C VAL A 349 18.28 26.86 6.08
N GLU A 350 19.47 26.86 5.48
CA GLU A 350 20.38 25.71 5.52
C GLU A 350 21.47 25.97 6.56
N LEU A 351 21.75 24.95 7.37
CA LEU A 351 22.82 24.96 8.35
C LEU A 351 23.57 23.63 8.28
N ASP A 352 24.90 23.67 8.43
CA ASP A 352 25.70 22.46 8.56
C ASP A 352 25.44 21.82 9.94
N PRO A 353 25.02 20.54 10.01
CA PRO A 353 24.80 19.84 11.27
C PRO A 353 26.00 19.85 12.23
N GLU A 354 27.24 19.99 11.73
CA GLU A 354 28.43 20.06 12.58
C GLU A 354 28.57 21.42 13.30
N GLU A 355 27.91 22.47 12.80
CA GLU A 355 27.96 23.82 13.37
C GLU A 355 26.89 24.04 14.45
N MET A 356 25.84 23.21 14.50
CA MET A 356 24.68 23.39 15.40
C MET A 356 25.07 23.53 16.87
N CYS A 357 25.94 22.65 17.38
CA CYS A 357 26.38 22.68 18.78
C CYS A 357 27.22 23.93 19.10
N ARG A 358 28.07 24.37 18.16
CA ARG A 358 28.86 25.59 18.32
C ARG A 358 27.93 26.81 18.33
N MET A 359 26.99 26.87 17.41
CA MET A 359 26.03 27.97 17.28
C MET A 359 25.07 28.06 18.47
N ALA A 360 24.73 26.96 19.13
CA ALA A 360 23.94 27.02 20.36
C ALA A 360 24.60 27.90 21.44
N THR A 361 25.94 27.97 21.45
CA THR A 361 26.70 28.82 22.38
C THR A 361 27.08 30.17 21.77
N GLU A 362 27.52 30.21 20.51
CA GLU A 362 28.09 31.42 19.91
C GLU A 362 27.05 32.30 19.20
N GLU A 363 26.02 31.70 18.58
CA GLU A 363 25.04 32.37 17.71
C GLU A 363 23.61 31.80 17.90
N PRO A 364 23.06 31.81 19.13
CA PRO A 364 21.85 31.07 19.47
C PRO A 364 20.61 31.56 18.71
N GLN A 365 20.52 32.85 18.39
CA GLN A 365 19.41 33.41 17.60
C GLN A 365 19.39 32.88 16.15
N THR A 366 20.55 32.68 15.56
CA THR A 366 20.67 32.12 14.21
C THR A 366 20.26 30.65 14.20
N LEU A 367 20.67 29.88 15.22
CA LEU A 367 20.22 28.50 15.40
C LEU A 367 18.70 28.41 15.63
N ALA A 368 18.14 29.30 16.45
CA ALA A 368 16.69 29.39 16.66
C ALA A 368 15.94 29.66 15.35
N THR A 369 16.47 30.55 14.50
CA THR A 369 15.90 30.85 13.17
C THR A 369 15.92 29.61 12.26
N TYR A 370 16.98 28.81 12.31
CA TYR A 370 17.06 27.53 11.59
C TYR A 370 16.02 26.53 12.11
N SER A 371 15.93 26.33 13.42
CA SER A 371 14.99 25.40 14.05
C SER A 371 13.53 25.75 13.71
N VAL A 372 13.14 27.04 13.79
CA VAL A 372 11.78 27.45 13.43
C VAL A 372 11.52 27.36 11.92
N SER A 373 12.55 27.53 11.08
CA SER A 373 12.43 27.34 9.62
C SER A 373 11.99 25.92 9.27
N ASP A 374 12.41 24.91 10.04
CA ASP A 374 12.04 23.52 9.81
C ASP A 374 10.63 23.18 10.30
N ALA A 375 10.20 23.76 11.43
CA ALA A 375 8.80 23.70 11.83
C ALA A 375 7.86 24.35 10.79
N VAL A 376 8.23 25.53 10.27
CA VAL A 376 7.45 26.23 9.22
C VAL A 376 7.40 25.40 7.94
N ALA A 377 8.54 24.89 7.47
CA ALA A 377 8.60 24.05 6.28
C ALA A 377 7.73 22.79 6.43
N THR A 378 7.82 22.12 7.57
CA THR A 378 7.07 20.89 7.87
C THR A 378 5.57 21.16 7.96
N TYR A 379 5.15 22.20 8.69
CA TYR A 379 3.75 22.60 8.83
C TYR A 379 3.09 22.92 7.49
N TYR A 380 3.70 23.80 6.70
CA TYR A 380 3.12 24.22 5.42
C TYR A 380 3.21 23.15 4.33
N LEU A 381 4.26 22.32 4.32
CA LEU A 381 4.32 21.14 3.46
C LEU A 381 3.14 20.21 3.75
N TYR A 382 2.85 19.98 5.03
CA TYR A 382 1.69 19.19 5.43
C TYR A 382 0.37 19.84 5.01
N MET A 383 0.13 21.08 5.41
CA MET A 383 -1.16 21.75 5.18
C MET A 383 -1.47 21.94 3.69
N LYS A 384 -0.48 22.25 2.86
CA LYS A 384 -0.68 22.48 1.42
C LYS A 384 -0.75 21.19 0.60
N TYR A 385 0.02 20.16 0.96
CA TYR A 385 0.16 18.95 0.13
C TYR A 385 -0.39 17.70 0.80
N VAL A 386 0.09 17.36 2.00
CA VAL A 386 -0.18 16.05 2.63
C VAL A 386 -1.60 15.97 3.17
N HIS A 387 -2.05 16.97 3.93
CA HIS A 387 -3.38 17.02 4.54
C HIS A 387 -4.50 16.83 3.50
N PRO A 388 -4.63 17.69 2.46
CA PRO A 388 -5.73 17.57 1.51
C PRO A 388 -5.69 16.23 0.76
N PHE A 389 -4.49 15.74 0.43
CA PHE A 389 -4.28 14.50 -0.32
C PHE A 389 -4.65 13.25 0.49
N ILE A 390 -4.08 13.07 1.68
CA ILE A 390 -4.31 11.88 2.51
C ILE A 390 -5.78 11.80 2.94
N PHE A 391 -6.36 12.90 3.39
CA PHE A 391 -7.78 12.90 3.78
C PHE A 391 -8.71 12.73 2.57
N ALA A 392 -8.35 13.19 1.37
CA ALA A 392 -9.11 12.87 0.15
C ALA A 392 -9.08 11.36 -0.13
N LEU A 393 -7.91 10.73 -0.05
CA LEU A 393 -7.79 9.27 -0.23
C LEU A 393 -8.58 8.49 0.82
N CYS A 394 -8.59 8.94 2.07
CA CYS A 394 -9.36 8.33 3.16
C CYS A 394 -10.87 8.31 2.89
N THR A 395 -11.40 9.19 2.04
CA THR A 395 -12.84 9.19 1.70
C THR A 395 -13.29 7.96 0.91
N ILE A 396 -12.35 7.25 0.27
CA ILE A 396 -12.60 6.09 -0.60
C ILE A 396 -11.82 4.84 -0.19
N ILE A 397 -10.71 4.98 0.54
CA ILE A 397 -9.90 3.87 1.03
C ILE A 397 -10.42 3.47 2.42
N PRO A 398 -10.71 2.19 2.68
CA PRO A 398 -11.26 1.72 3.95
C PRO A 398 -10.19 1.58 5.06
N MET A 399 -9.39 2.62 5.27
CA MET A 399 -8.25 2.65 6.20
C MET A 399 -8.18 4.00 6.92
N GLU A 400 -7.46 4.03 8.05
CA GLU A 400 -7.18 5.27 8.78
C GLU A 400 -6.06 6.09 8.11
N PRO A 401 -5.98 7.41 8.36
CA PRO A 401 -4.99 8.28 7.74
C PRO A 401 -3.55 7.81 7.90
N ASP A 402 -3.19 7.28 9.07
CA ASP A 402 -1.84 6.77 9.35
C ASP A 402 -1.44 5.61 8.43
N GLU A 403 -2.38 4.69 8.16
CA GLU A 403 -2.16 3.59 7.22
C GLU A 403 -2.18 4.08 5.76
N VAL A 404 -3.08 5.00 5.43
CA VAL A 404 -3.16 5.57 4.07
C VAL A 404 -1.88 6.31 3.72
N LEU A 405 -1.20 6.94 4.67
CA LEU A 405 0.11 7.58 4.48
C LEU A 405 1.25 6.55 4.34
N ARG A 406 1.23 5.46 5.11
CA ARG A 406 2.38 4.56 5.26
C ARG A 406 2.37 3.32 4.38
N LYS A 407 1.20 2.79 4.03
CA LYS A 407 1.10 1.56 3.21
C LYS A 407 1.56 1.83 1.77
N GLY A 408 2.10 0.81 1.11
CA GLY A 408 2.43 0.92 -0.32
C GLY A 408 1.18 1.15 -1.18
N SER A 409 1.33 1.86 -2.29
CA SER A 409 0.22 2.15 -3.23
C SER A 409 -0.48 0.89 -3.73
N GLY A 410 0.24 -0.22 -3.91
CA GLY A 410 -0.34 -1.52 -4.25
C GLY A 410 -1.35 -2.04 -3.21
N THR A 411 -1.07 -1.85 -1.92
CA THR A 411 -1.99 -2.21 -0.82
C THR A 411 -3.22 -1.31 -0.79
N LEU A 412 -3.05 -0.02 -1.11
CA LEU A 412 -4.18 0.90 -1.25
C LEU A 412 -5.11 0.47 -2.40
N CYS A 413 -4.54 0.06 -3.54
CA CYS A 413 -5.28 -0.51 -4.65
C CYS A 413 -5.99 -1.83 -4.27
N GLU A 414 -5.33 -2.72 -3.52
CA GLU A 414 -5.94 -3.95 -2.98
C GLU A 414 -7.20 -3.63 -2.17
N ALA A 415 -7.12 -2.66 -1.27
CA ALA A 415 -8.25 -2.24 -0.44
C ALA A 415 -9.43 -1.70 -1.27
N LEU A 416 -9.14 -0.86 -2.28
CA LEU A 416 -10.17 -0.35 -3.21
C LEU A 416 -10.84 -1.49 -3.99
N LEU A 417 -10.06 -2.46 -4.48
CA LEU A 417 -10.57 -3.63 -5.18
C LEU A 417 -11.43 -4.51 -4.26
N MET A 418 -11.07 -4.64 -2.99
CA MET A 418 -11.87 -5.36 -1.98
C MET A 418 -13.22 -4.69 -1.74
N VAL A 419 -13.29 -3.35 -1.68
CA VAL A 419 -14.56 -2.60 -1.59
C VAL A 419 -15.46 -2.94 -2.78
N GLN A 420 -14.93 -2.87 -3.99
CA GLN A 420 -15.70 -3.15 -5.21
C GLN A 420 -16.13 -4.63 -5.29
N ALA A 421 -15.23 -5.56 -4.96
CA ALA A 421 -15.53 -6.98 -4.93
C ALA A 421 -16.61 -7.32 -3.89
N PHE A 422 -16.58 -6.66 -2.73
CA PHE A 422 -17.60 -6.81 -1.70
C PHE A 422 -18.97 -6.35 -2.19
N HIS A 423 -19.06 -5.17 -2.80
CA HIS A 423 -20.30 -4.64 -3.38
C HIS A 423 -20.88 -5.54 -4.48
N ALA A 424 -20.01 -6.14 -5.30
CA ALA A 424 -20.41 -7.09 -6.35
C ALA A 424 -20.64 -8.53 -5.83
N ASN A 425 -20.55 -8.76 -4.51
CA ASN A 425 -20.68 -10.07 -3.86
C ASN A 425 -19.75 -11.15 -4.43
N ILE A 426 -18.50 -10.77 -4.67
CA ILE A 426 -17.41 -11.63 -5.11
C ILE A 426 -16.56 -12.02 -3.88
N ILE A 427 -16.09 -13.26 -3.83
CA ILE A 427 -15.16 -13.71 -2.78
C ILE A 427 -13.77 -13.14 -3.06
N PHE A 428 -13.06 -12.68 -2.03
CA PHE A 428 -11.68 -12.26 -2.24
C PHE A 428 -10.78 -13.48 -2.53
N PRO A 429 -9.89 -13.40 -3.53
CA PRO A 429 -8.84 -14.40 -3.69
C PRO A 429 -7.88 -14.35 -2.48
N ASN A 430 -7.29 -15.49 -2.14
CA ASN A 430 -6.18 -15.47 -1.18
C ASN A 430 -4.97 -14.82 -1.86
N LYS A 431 -4.07 -14.26 -1.04
CA LYS A 431 -2.81 -13.70 -1.52
C LYS A 431 -2.01 -14.75 -2.28
N GLN A 432 -1.34 -14.31 -3.34
CA GLN A 432 -0.46 -15.17 -4.11
C GLN A 432 0.75 -15.53 -3.25
N GLU A 433 1.01 -16.83 -3.12
CA GLU A 433 2.19 -17.34 -2.43
C GLU A 433 3.34 -17.48 -3.43
N GLN A 434 4.55 -17.15 -2.99
CA GLN A 434 5.75 -17.35 -3.81
C GLN A 434 6.02 -18.84 -3.99
N VAL A 435 6.28 -19.25 -5.23
CA VAL A 435 6.68 -20.61 -5.56
C VAL A 435 8.21 -20.64 -5.63
N PHE A 436 8.83 -21.29 -4.65
CA PHE A 436 10.28 -21.45 -4.60
C PHE A 436 10.77 -22.55 -5.54
N ASN A 437 11.99 -22.39 -6.08
CA ASN A 437 12.70 -23.36 -6.91
C ASN A 437 11.86 -23.89 -8.09
N LYS A 438 11.12 -23.00 -8.76
CA LYS A 438 10.30 -23.35 -9.93
C LYS A 438 11.23 -23.81 -11.05
N LEU A 439 10.99 -25.00 -11.60
CA LEU A 439 11.76 -25.53 -12.73
C LEU A 439 11.13 -25.12 -14.05
N THR A 440 11.96 -24.76 -15.02
CA THR A 440 11.56 -24.63 -16.42
C THR A 440 11.30 -26.00 -17.04
N ASN A 441 10.66 -26.03 -18.22
CA ASN A 441 10.35 -27.28 -18.93
C ASN A 441 11.61 -28.07 -19.32
N ASP A 442 12.72 -27.38 -19.55
CA ASP A 442 14.05 -27.92 -19.84
C ASP A 442 14.87 -28.25 -18.57
N GLY A 443 14.31 -28.00 -17.38
CA GLY A 443 14.84 -28.51 -16.11
C GLY A 443 15.82 -27.59 -15.38
N HIS A 444 15.87 -26.31 -15.74
CA HIS A 444 16.65 -25.30 -15.02
C HIS A 444 15.81 -24.64 -13.92
N VAL A 445 16.46 -24.21 -12.84
CA VAL A 445 15.78 -23.45 -11.78
C VAL A 445 15.59 -22.01 -12.27
N LEU A 446 14.35 -21.50 -12.17
CA LEU A 446 14.04 -20.09 -12.36
C LEU A 446 14.47 -19.32 -11.12
N ASP A 447 15.39 -18.38 -11.33
CA ASP A 447 15.82 -17.42 -10.31
C ASP A 447 14.81 -16.26 -10.22
N SER A 448 14.44 -15.70 -11.37
CA SER A 448 13.38 -14.69 -11.47
C SER A 448 12.47 -14.93 -12.67
N GLU A 449 11.18 -14.59 -12.53
CA GLU A 449 10.23 -14.60 -13.64
C GLU A 449 9.50 -13.25 -13.73
N THR A 450 9.44 -12.70 -14.94
CA THR A 450 8.83 -11.40 -15.23
C THR A 450 8.36 -11.33 -16.68
N TYR A 451 8.04 -10.12 -17.15
CA TYR A 451 7.68 -9.80 -18.53
C TYR A 451 8.57 -8.67 -19.06
N VAL A 452 8.66 -8.55 -20.38
CA VAL A 452 9.35 -7.41 -21.01
C VAL A 452 8.54 -6.14 -20.75
N GLY A 453 9.15 -5.20 -20.02
CA GLY A 453 8.51 -3.95 -19.60
C GLY A 453 8.53 -2.84 -20.66
N GLY A 454 8.61 -1.58 -20.19
CA GLY A 454 8.65 -0.42 -21.07
C GLY A 454 9.87 -0.43 -22.01
N HIS A 455 9.66 0.00 -23.25
CA HIS A 455 10.74 0.20 -24.22
C HIS A 455 11.35 1.59 -24.03
N VAL A 456 12.67 1.66 -23.92
CA VAL A 456 13.41 2.91 -23.78
C VAL A 456 14.50 2.93 -24.84
N GLU A 457 14.54 4.00 -25.63
CA GLU A 457 15.50 4.18 -26.70
C GLU A 457 16.01 5.62 -26.70
N ALA A 458 17.33 5.80 -26.72
CA ALA A 458 17.98 7.09 -26.91
C ALA A 458 18.47 7.17 -28.36
N LEU A 459 17.62 7.71 -29.24
CA LEU A 459 17.86 7.76 -30.69
C LEU A 459 19.00 8.72 -31.05
N GLU A 460 18.98 9.92 -30.47
CA GLU A 460 19.97 10.97 -30.72
C GLU A 460 20.33 11.69 -29.42
N SER A 461 21.60 12.03 -29.28
CA SER A 461 22.14 12.80 -28.15
C SER A 461 22.74 14.10 -28.67
N GLY A 462 22.47 15.21 -27.98
CA GLY A 462 23.01 16.52 -28.37
C GLY A 462 22.21 17.68 -27.79
N VAL A 463 22.60 18.89 -28.19
CA VAL A 463 21.87 20.11 -27.85
C VAL A 463 20.92 20.45 -28.99
N PHE A 464 19.61 20.36 -28.73
CA PHE A 464 18.57 20.78 -29.64
C PHE A 464 17.91 22.03 -29.08
N ARG A 465 17.85 23.10 -29.87
CA ARG A 465 17.23 24.38 -29.49
C ARG A 465 16.42 24.92 -30.64
N SER A 466 15.35 25.65 -30.32
CA SER A 466 14.46 26.27 -31.30
C SER A 466 15.11 27.37 -32.14
N ASP A 467 16.33 27.82 -31.80
CA ASP A 467 17.08 28.84 -32.52
C ASP A 467 18.32 28.30 -33.25
N ILE A 468 18.58 26.99 -33.18
CA ILE A 468 19.70 26.34 -33.87
C ILE A 468 19.15 25.49 -35.02
N PRO A 469 19.50 25.79 -36.29
CA PRO A 469 19.05 24.98 -37.42
C PRO A 469 19.50 23.52 -37.33
N CYS A 470 18.56 22.61 -37.56
CA CYS A 470 18.79 21.17 -37.63
C CYS A 470 18.56 20.66 -39.06
N ARG A 471 19.25 19.56 -39.41
CA ARG A 471 19.07 18.91 -40.70
C ARG A 471 17.94 17.88 -40.60
N PHE A 472 16.89 18.06 -41.39
CA PHE A 472 15.78 17.13 -41.51
C PHE A 472 15.91 16.31 -42.79
N LYS A 473 15.82 14.99 -42.66
CA LYS A 473 15.71 14.04 -43.77
C LYS A 473 14.38 13.30 -43.64
N MET A 474 13.35 13.84 -44.28
CA MET A 474 11.98 13.34 -44.15
C MET A 474 11.67 12.28 -45.21
N ASN A 475 10.69 11.41 -44.93
CA ASN A 475 10.24 10.36 -45.85
C ASN A 475 9.01 10.83 -46.64
N PRO A 476 9.11 11.10 -47.96
CA PRO A 476 7.98 11.57 -48.77
C PRO A 476 6.74 10.65 -48.73
N ALA A 477 6.95 9.33 -48.64
CA ALA A 477 5.85 8.37 -48.59
C ALA A 477 5.00 8.50 -47.31
N ALA A 478 5.59 8.96 -46.20
CA ALA A 478 4.85 9.23 -44.97
C ALA A 478 3.91 10.43 -45.14
N PHE A 479 4.34 11.48 -45.87
CA PHE A 479 3.48 12.63 -46.15
C PHE A 479 2.33 12.29 -47.10
N ASP A 480 2.53 11.40 -48.07
CA ASP A 480 1.44 10.90 -48.92
C ASP A 480 0.35 10.21 -48.09
N PHE A 481 0.75 9.40 -47.12
CA PHE A 481 -0.18 8.77 -46.19
C PHE A 481 -0.93 9.78 -45.32
N LEU A 482 -0.24 10.81 -44.80
CA LEU A 482 -0.85 11.87 -44.00
C LEU A 482 -1.84 12.71 -44.82
N LEU A 483 -1.47 13.10 -46.04
CA LEU A 483 -2.30 13.90 -46.96
C LEU A 483 -3.65 13.24 -47.24
N GLN A 484 -3.67 11.93 -47.47
CA GLN A 484 -4.90 11.17 -47.72
C GLN A 484 -5.83 11.11 -46.50
N ARG A 485 -5.34 11.41 -45.30
CA ARG A 485 -6.07 11.26 -44.04
C ARG A 485 -6.43 12.58 -43.35
N VAL A 486 -5.92 13.73 -43.81
CA VAL A 486 -6.12 15.04 -43.16
C VAL A 486 -7.58 15.27 -42.75
N GLU A 487 -8.52 15.18 -43.69
CA GLU A 487 -9.94 15.41 -43.41
C GLU A 487 -10.52 14.42 -42.38
N LYS A 488 -10.12 13.14 -42.46
CA LYS A 488 -10.57 12.12 -41.51
C LYS A 488 -10.02 12.39 -40.11
N THR A 489 -8.74 12.75 -40.00
CA THR A 489 -8.08 13.08 -38.74
C THR A 489 -8.70 14.32 -38.11
N MET A 490 -8.90 15.39 -38.89
CA MET A 490 -9.53 16.62 -38.40
C MET A 490 -10.97 16.39 -37.94
N ARG A 491 -11.74 15.59 -38.68
CA ARG A 491 -13.09 15.20 -38.25
C ARG A 491 -13.06 14.43 -36.94
N HIS A 492 -12.12 13.48 -36.80
CA HIS A 492 -11.96 12.72 -35.56
C HIS A 492 -11.63 13.65 -34.37
N ALA A 493 -10.68 14.56 -34.53
CA ALA A 493 -10.35 15.53 -33.48
C ALA A 493 -11.57 16.36 -33.05
N ILE A 494 -12.35 16.86 -34.01
CA ILE A 494 -13.53 17.70 -33.73
C ILE A 494 -14.67 16.90 -33.09
N GLU A 495 -15.08 15.79 -33.71
CA GLU A 495 -16.27 15.04 -33.31
C GLU A 495 -16.01 14.10 -32.12
N GLU A 496 -14.83 13.48 -32.07
CA GLU A 496 -14.51 12.46 -31.07
C GLU A 496 -13.67 12.97 -29.90
N GLU A 497 -12.72 13.87 -30.12
CA GLU A 497 -11.88 14.40 -29.04
C GLU A 497 -12.56 15.61 -28.37
N GLU A 498 -12.98 16.60 -29.16
CA GLU A 498 -13.62 17.84 -28.67
C GLU A 498 -15.14 17.71 -28.45
N LYS A 499 -15.76 16.64 -28.96
CA LYS A 499 -17.22 16.40 -28.88
C LYS A 499 -18.07 17.52 -29.51
N ILE A 500 -17.55 18.19 -30.53
CA ILE A 500 -18.23 19.26 -31.26
C ILE A 500 -18.85 18.69 -32.55
N PRO A 501 -20.15 18.93 -32.84
CA PRO A 501 -20.74 18.55 -34.11
C PRO A 501 -20.10 19.30 -35.28
N LEU A 502 -19.73 18.59 -36.35
CA LEU A 502 -19.03 19.18 -37.50
C LEU A 502 -19.79 20.34 -38.17
N HIS A 503 -21.11 20.39 -38.08
CA HIS A 503 -21.93 21.46 -38.67
C HIS A 503 -21.77 22.82 -37.99
N GLU A 504 -21.23 22.86 -36.76
CA GLU A 504 -20.92 24.10 -36.05
C GLU A 504 -19.56 24.68 -36.48
N VAL A 505 -18.76 23.91 -37.22
CA VAL A 505 -17.41 24.31 -37.65
C VAL A 505 -17.46 25.00 -39.00
N THR A 506 -17.13 26.30 -39.02
CA THR A 506 -17.25 27.15 -40.21
C THR A 506 -16.05 27.10 -41.16
N ASN A 507 -14.87 26.73 -40.66
CA ASN A 507 -13.58 26.80 -41.38
C ASN A 507 -12.93 25.43 -41.63
N PHE A 508 -13.68 24.33 -41.53
CA PHE A 508 -13.14 22.97 -41.64
C PHE A 508 -12.35 22.74 -42.93
N ASN A 509 -12.94 23.10 -44.08
CA ASN A 509 -12.31 22.91 -45.39
C ASN A 509 -11.07 23.79 -45.54
N GLU A 510 -11.12 25.03 -45.05
CA GLU A 510 -10.00 25.99 -45.12
C GLU A 510 -8.77 25.45 -44.37
N VAL A 511 -8.95 25.03 -43.11
CA VAL A 511 -7.86 24.48 -42.28
C VAL A 511 -7.32 23.18 -42.88
N CYS A 512 -8.19 22.31 -43.42
CA CYS A 512 -7.76 21.08 -44.08
C CYS A 512 -6.88 21.37 -45.30
N GLU A 513 -7.24 22.34 -46.14
CA GLU A 513 -6.42 22.74 -47.29
C GLU A 513 -5.11 23.41 -46.86
N GLU A 514 -5.10 24.22 -45.80
CA GLU A 514 -3.86 24.80 -45.25
C GLU A 514 -2.88 23.70 -44.77
N ILE A 515 -3.38 22.69 -44.06
CA ILE A 515 -2.58 21.55 -43.61
C ILE A 515 -2.04 20.77 -44.81
N LYS A 516 -2.88 20.47 -45.81
CA LYS A 516 -2.46 19.78 -47.03
C LYS A 516 -1.38 20.55 -47.78
N ALA A 517 -1.50 21.88 -47.88
CA ALA A 517 -0.49 22.72 -48.51
C ALA A 517 0.87 22.63 -47.79
N LYS A 518 0.88 22.72 -46.45
CA LYS A 518 2.11 22.58 -45.64
C LYS A 518 2.74 21.19 -45.78
N LEU A 519 1.93 20.13 -45.71
CA LEU A 519 2.41 18.75 -45.91
C LEU A 519 2.99 18.53 -47.32
N THR A 520 2.38 19.13 -48.34
CA THR A 520 2.86 19.04 -49.72
C THR A 520 4.22 19.73 -49.88
N SER A 521 4.40 20.91 -49.26
CA SER A 521 5.69 21.60 -49.24
C SER A 521 6.80 20.76 -48.59
N LEU A 522 6.51 20.10 -47.47
CA LEU A 522 7.45 19.20 -46.80
C LEU A 522 7.78 17.96 -47.63
N LYS A 523 6.80 17.46 -48.41
CA LYS A 523 6.99 16.32 -49.32
C LYS A 523 7.88 16.67 -50.51
N GLU A 524 7.66 17.83 -51.13
CA GLU A 524 8.41 18.28 -52.31
C GLU A 524 9.87 18.60 -52.00
N VAL A 525 10.14 19.11 -50.79
CA VAL A 525 11.50 19.41 -50.30
C VAL A 525 11.77 18.62 -49.02
N PRO A 526 12.04 17.30 -49.12
CA PRO A 526 12.15 16.42 -47.94
C PRO A 526 13.46 16.57 -47.16
N ASN A 527 14.49 17.18 -47.77
CA ASN A 527 15.76 17.47 -47.11
C ASN A 527 15.83 18.97 -46.82
N ARG A 528 15.77 19.36 -45.55
CA ARG A 528 15.72 20.78 -45.12
C ARG A 528 16.72 21.05 -44.02
N ILE A 529 17.12 22.32 -43.90
CA ILE A 529 17.90 22.83 -42.77
C ILE A 529 17.09 23.98 -42.19
N GLU A 530 16.45 23.75 -41.04
CA GLU A 530 15.48 24.67 -40.45
C GLU A 530 15.58 24.59 -38.93
N CYS A 531 15.13 25.63 -38.22
CA CYS A 531 15.06 25.60 -36.77
C CYS A 531 13.96 24.63 -36.30
N PRO A 532 14.23 23.72 -35.35
CA PRO A 532 13.28 22.72 -34.91
C PRO A 532 12.19 23.30 -34.01
N LEU A 533 11.04 22.62 -33.98
CA LEU A 533 10.07 22.71 -32.90
C LEU A 533 10.23 21.48 -32.00
N ILE A 534 10.48 21.71 -30.72
CA ILE A 534 10.72 20.65 -29.74
C ILE A 534 9.39 20.29 -29.09
N TYR A 535 8.88 19.10 -29.37
CA TYR A 535 7.62 18.58 -28.84
C TYR A 535 7.85 17.38 -27.91
N HIS A 536 7.05 17.30 -26.85
CA HIS A 536 6.90 16.12 -26.01
C HIS A 536 5.48 15.59 -26.18
N LEU A 537 5.36 14.33 -26.60
CA LEU A 537 4.08 13.65 -26.76
C LEU A 537 4.01 12.54 -25.71
N ASP A 538 3.01 12.60 -24.85
CA ASP A 538 2.75 11.60 -23.80
C ASP A 538 1.30 11.14 -23.87
N VAL A 539 1.08 9.85 -23.65
CA VAL A 539 -0.26 9.27 -23.59
C VAL A 539 -0.76 9.35 -22.16
N GLY A 540 -1.72 10.26 -21.92
CA GLY A 540 -2.35 10.43 -20.61
C GLY A 540 -2.85 9.09 -20.06
N ALA A 541 -2.40 8.73 -18.85
CA ALA A 541 -2.74 7.48 -18.16
C ALA A 541 -2.66 6.23 -19.08
N MET A 542 -1.55 6.07 -19.79
CA MET A 542 -1.35 5.01 -20.80
C MET A 542 -1.82 3.61 -20.35
N TYR A 543 -1.26 3.05 -19.28
CA TYR A 543 -1.62 1.69 -18.84
C TYR A 543 -3.07 1.56 -18.36
N PRO A 544 -3.62 2.45 -17.51
CA PRO A 544 -5.05 2.45 -17.20
C PRO A 544 -5.94 2.46 -18.45
N ASN A 545 -5.64 3.29 -19.44
CA ASN A 545 -6.41 3.37 -20.69
C ASN A 545 -6.29 2.08 -21.53
N ILE A 546 -5.10 1.47 -21.60
CA ILE A 546 -4.91 0.16 -22.22
C ILE A 546 -5.75 -0.91 -21.52
N ILE A 547 -5.73 -0.92 -20.18
CA ILE A 547 -6.51 -1.84 -19.35
C ILE A 547 -8.01 -1.69 -19.64
N LEU A 548 -8.54 -0.47 -19.65
CA LEU A 548 -9.96 -0.20 -19.90
C LEU A 548 -10.38 -0.56 -21.33
N THR A 549 -9.58 -0.13 -22.32
CA THR A 549 -9.85 -0.38 -23.75
C THR A 549 -9.90 -1.88 -24.06
N ASN A 550 -8.98 -2.65 -23.48
CA ASN A 550 -8.86 -4.08 -23.73
C ASN A 550 -9.58 -4.93 -22.67
N ARG A 551 -10.22 -4.29 -21.67
CA ARG A 551 -10.89 -4.94 -20.53
C ARG A 551 -9.99 -5.95 -19.81
N LEU A 552 -8.72 -5.59 -19.60
CA LEU A 552 -7.73 -6.43 -18.96
C LEU A 552 -8.02 -6.55 -17.46
N GLN A 553 -8.12 -7.77 -16.96
CA GLN A 553 -8.18 -8.06 -15.54
C GLN A 553 -7.65 -9.47 -15.30
N PRO A 554 -7.05 -9.77 -14.14
CA PRO A 554 -6.44 -11.08 -13.88
C PRO A 554 -7.40 -12.26 -14.12
N SER A 555 -8.68 -12.10 -13.75
CA SER A 555 -9.72 -13.13 -13.92
C SER A 555 -10.22 -13.31 -15.36
N ALA A 556 -9.86 -12.42 -16.29
CA ALA A 556 -10.22 -12.53 -17.70
C ALA A 556 -9.19 -13.31 -18.53
N MET A 557 -8.03 -13.64 -17.95
CA MET A 557 -7.03 -14.49 -18.58
C MET A 557 -7.48 -15.95 -18.43
N VAL A 558 -7.97 -16.54 -19.51
CA VAL A 558 -8.52 -17.90 -19.54
C VAL A 558 -7.71 -18.81 -20.46
N ASP A 559 -7.59 -20.08 -20.07
CA ASP A 559 -7.01 -21.13 -20.92
C ASP A 559 -8.07 -21.77 -21.83
N GLU A 560 -7.61 -22.61 -22.75
CA GLU A 560 -8.50 -23.29 -23.71
C GLU A 560 -9.48 -24.23 -23.00
N ALA A 561 -9.07 -24.88 -21.91
CA ALA A 561 -9.93 -25.78 -21.13
C ALA A 561 -11.10 -25.02 -20.48
N THR A 562 -10.83 -23.87 -19.87
CA THR A 562 -11.85 -23.00 -19.26
C THR A 562 -12.81 -22.47 -20.31
N CYS A 563 -12.29 -22.07 -21.47
CA CYS A 563 -13.15 -21.58 -22.55
C CYS A 563 -13.97 -22.71 -23.19
N ALA A 564 -13.42 -23.92 -23.33
CA ALA A 564 -14.13 -25.08 -23.87
C ALA A 564 -15.32 -25.47 -22.98
N ALA A 565 -15.16 -25.37 -21.66
CA ALA A 565 -16.23 -25.62 -20.70
C ALA A 565 -17.30 -24.51 -20.65
N CYS A 566 -17.06 -23.36 -21.30
CA CYS A 566 -17.91 -22.18 -21.23
C CYS A 566 -19.23 -22.35 -21.98
N ASP A 567 -20.36 -22.09 -21.33
CA ASP A 567 -21.69 -22.13 -21.97
C ASP A 567 -21.85 -21.11 -23.11
N PHE A 568 -21.00 -20.07 -23.14
CA PHE A 568 -20.96 -19.06 -24.19
C PHE A 568 -20.04 -19.44 -25.37
N ASN A 569 -19.34 -20.57 -25.30
CA ASN A 569 -18.53 -21.09 -26.40
C ASN A 569 -19.43 -21.70 -27.49
N LYS A 570 -20.00 -20.82 -28.31
CA LYS A 570 -20.90 -21.16 -29.42
C LYS A 570 -20.26 -20.79 -30.76
N PRO A 571 -20.64 -21.44 -31.87
CA PRO A 571 -20.20 -21.03 -33.21
C PRO A 571 -20.48 -19.53 -33.43
N GLY A 572 -19.46 -18.77 -33.83
CA GLY A 572 -19.58 -17.32 -34.04
C GLY A 572 -19.39 -16.45 -32.78
N ALA A 573 -18.97 -17.01 -31.64
CA ALA A 573 -18.69 -16.23 -30.44
C ALA A 573 -17.54 -15.22 -30.66
N ALA A 574 -17.82 -13.94 -30.42
CA ALA A 574 -16.85 -12.83 -30.52
C ALA A 574 -16.31 -12.38 -29.14
N CYS A 575 -16.42 -13.22 -28.11
CA CYS A 575 -16.04 -12.87 -26.75
C CYS A 575 -14.53 -12.96 -26.49
N GLN A 576 -13.78 -13.70 -27.31
CA GLN A 576 -12.35 -13.87 -27.14
C GLN A 576 -11.56 -12.75 -27.83
N ARG A 577 -10.64 -12.13 -27.08
CA ARG A 577 -9.63 -11.21 -27.60
C ARG A 577 -8.26 -11.84 -27.39
N ARG A 578 -7.57 -12.20 -28.48
CA ARG A 578 -6.20 -12.73 -28.42
C ARG A 578 -5.20 -11.57 -28.42
N MET A 579 -4.32 -11.56 -27.44
CA MET A 579 -3.26 -10.57 -27.28
C MET A 579 -1.95 -11.28 -26.98
N THR A 580 -0.84 -10.69 -27.44
CA THR A 580 0.51 -11.23 -27.23
C THR A 580 1.20 -10.50 -26.09
N TRP A 581 1.97 -11.23 -25.30
CA TRP A 581 2.88 -10.69 -24.30
C TRP A 581 4.19 -11.46 -24.35
N GLN A 582 5.26 -10.87 -23.84
CA GLN A 582 6.60 -11.48 -23.82
C GLN A 582 7.00 -11.81 -22.39
N TRP A 583 7.14 -13.11 -22.13
CA TRP A 583 7.69 -13.61 -20.87
C TRP A 583 9.22 -13.50 -20.87
N ARG A 584 9.80 -13.18 -19.71
CA ARG A 584 11.24 -13.16 -19.47
C ARG A 584 11.52 -13.91 -18.17
N GLY A 585 12.32 -14.96 -18.24
CA GLY A 585 12.83 -15.66 -17.06
C GLY A 585 14.35 -15.62 -17.03
N GLU A 586 14.90 -15.45 -15.83
CA GLU A 586 16.32 -15.63 -15.57
C GLU A 586 16.50 -16.98 -14.89
N ILE A 587 17.36 -17.81 -15.47
CA ILE A 587 17.53 -19.20 -15.05
C ILE A 587 18.92 -19.42 -14.50
N MET A 588 19.03 -20.33 -13.54
CA MET A 588 20.32 -20.86 -13.13
C MET A 588 20.87 -21.80 -14.22
N PRO A 589 22.14 -21.66 -14.61
CA PRO A 589 22.75 -22.53 -15.62
C PRO A 589 22.78 -24.02 -15.23
N ALA A 590 22.72 -24.32 -13.93
CA ALA A 590 22.74 -25.68 -13.41
C ALA A 590 21.57 -26.51 -13.98
N SER A 591 21.88 -27.70 -14.47
CA SER A 591 20.89 -28.65 -14.94
C SER A 591 20.12 -29.28 -13.77
N ARG A 592 18.97 -29.91 -14.08
CA ARG A 592 18.14 -30.59 -13.08
C ARG A 592 18.91 -31.59 -12.22
N SER A 593 19.82 -32.35 -12.81
CA SER A 593 20.62 -33.35 -12.10
C SER A 593 21.61 -32.71 -11.13
N GLU A 594 22.22 -31.60 -11.51
CA GLU A 594 23.13 -30.84 -10.67
C GLU A 594 22.39 -30.16 -9.53
N PHE A 595 21.22 -29.59 -9.80
CA PHE A 595 20.34 -29.04 -8.76
C PHE A 595 19.95 -30.09 -7.71
N HIS A 596 19.49 -31.27 -8.15
CA HIS A 596 19.17 -32.36 -7.22
C HIS A 596 20.40 -32.85 -6.44
N ARG A 597 21.59 -32.87 -7.06
CA ARG A 597 22.84 -33.25 -6.37
C ARG A 597 23.19 -32.24 -5.28
N ILE A 598 23.03 -30.94 -5.55
CA ILE A 598 23.23 -29.88 -4.56
C ILE A 598 22.22 -30.04 -3.41
N GLN A 599 20.95 -30.29 -3.73
CA GLN A 599 19.93 -30.52 -2.71
C GLN A 599 20.27 -31.71 -1.80
N GLN A 600 20.73 -32.84 -2.38
CA GLN A 600 21.19 -33.99 -1.59
C GLN A 600 22.41 -33.69 -0.73
N GLN A 601 23.33 -32.85 -1.22
CA GLN A 601 24.48 -32.41 -0.43
C GLN A 601 24.01 -31.58 0.77
N LEU A 602 23.12 -30.61 0.55
CA LEU A 602 22.55 -29.76 1.61
C LEU A 602 21.82 -30.58 2.68
N GLU A 603 21.15 -31.68 2.31
CA GLU A 603 20.52 -32.60 3.27
C GLU A 603 21.51 -33.19 4.29
N SER A 604 22.79 -33.31 3.94
CA SER A 604 23.85 -33.78 4.83
C SER A 604 24.50 -32.68 5.69
N GLU A 605 24.24 -31.41 5.35
CA GLU A 605 24.82 -30.25 6.02
C GLU A 605 24.03 -29.82 7.27
N LYS A 606 24.67 -29.00 8.10
CA LYS A 606 24.10 -28.44 9.33
C LYS A 606 24.02 -26.92 9.25
N PHE A 607 22.85 -26.38 9.59
CA PHE A 607 22.53 -24.97 9.45
C PHE A 607 22.44 -24.28 10.82
N PRO A 608 22.65 -22.95 10.87
CA PRO A 608 22.54 -22.19 12.11
C PRO A 608 21.19 -22.37 12.82
N PRO A 609 21.19 -22.30 14.17
CA PRO A 609 19.96 -22.36 14.94
C PRO A 609 19.05 -21.16 14.63
N LEU A 610 17.74 -21.34 14.83
CA LEU A 610 16.75 -20.27 14.67
C LEU A 610 16.90 -19.18 15.74
N PHE A 611 17.39 -19.55 16.93
CA PHE A 611 17.62 -18.65 18.06
C PHE A 611 19.10 -18.69 18.47
N PRO A 612 19.66 -17.58 19.00
CA PRO A 612 21.00 -17.58 19.58
C PRO A 612 21.17 -18.72 20.59
N ASN A 613 22.27 -19.47 20.50
CA ASN A 613 22.61 -20.63 21.35
C ASN A 613 21.74 -21.90 21.18
N GLY A 614 20.91 -22.00 20.15
CA GLY A 614 20.19 -23.24 19.83
C GLY A 614 21.06 -24.33 19.16
N PRO A 615 20.55 -25.58 19.04
CA PRO A 615 21.24 -26.63 18.31
C PRO A 615 21.20 -26.38 16.78
N PRO A 616 22.22 -26.83 16.03
CA PRO A 616 22.21 -26.75 14.58
C PRO A 616 21.03 -27.51 13.97
N ARG A 617 20.46 -26.97 12.91
CA ARG A 617 19.27 -27.51 12.21
C ARG A 617 19.68 -28.33 11.00
N ALA A 618 18.89 -29.34 10.64
CA ALA A 618 19.05 -30.08 9.39
C ALA A 618 18.26 -29.40 8.27
N PHE A 619 18.66 -29.57 7.01
CA PHE A 619 18.03 -28.89 5.87
C PHE A 619 16.50 -29.06 5.81
N HIS A 620 16.01 -30.29 6.00
CA HIS A 620 14.57 -30.60 5.95
C HIS A 620 13.73 -29.94 7.07
N THR A 621 14.36 -29.44 8.14
CA THR A 621 13.66 -28.73 9.23
C THR A 621 13.63 -27.22 9.00
N LEU A 622 14.39 -26.71 8.04
CA LEU A 622 14.30 -25.32 7.58
C LEU A 622 12.95 -25.08 6.89
N ASN A 623 12.47 -23.84 6.92
CA ASN A 623 11.28 -23.49 6.14
C ASN A 623 11.62 -23.44 4.63
N ARG A 624 10.60 -23.44 3.75
CA ARG A 624 10.82 -23.50 2.30
C ARG A 624 11.63 -22.31 1.75
N GLU A 625 11.52 -21.14 2.36
CA GLU A 625 12.27 -19.95 1.94
C GLU A 625 13.75 -20.07 2.32
N GLU A 626 14.04 -20.51 3.56
CA GLU A 626 15.40 -20.82 4.02
C GLU A 626 16.03 -21.90 3.14
N GLN A 627 15.29 -22.97 2.82
CA GLN A 627 15.77 -24.04 1.92
C GLN A 627 16.07 -23.54 0.51
N ALA A 628 15.33 -22.56 0.01
CA ALA A 628 15.54 -22.03 -1.34
C ALA A 628 16.68 -20.99 -1.42
N LYS A 629 17.05 -20.38 -0.29
CA LYS A 629 18.19 -19.45 -0.20
C LYS A 629 19.55 -20.15 -0.16
N HIS A 630 19.57 -21.41 0.28
CA HIS A 630 20.76 -22.27 0.28
C HIS A 630 20.84 -23.04 -1.03
#